data_AF-A0A4Q7EZM9-F1
#
_entry.id   AF-A0A4Q7EZM9-F1
#
_cell.length_a   1.000
_cell.length_b   1.000
_cell.length_c   1.000
_cell.angle_alpha   90.00
_cell.angle_beta   90.00
_cell.angle_gamma   90.00
#
_symmetry.space_group_name_H-M   'P 1'
#
loop_
_entity.id
_entity.type
_entity.pdbx_description
1 polymer ?
#
loop_
_entity_poly.entity_id
_entity_poly.type
_entity_poly.pdbx_seq_one_letter_code
_entity_poly.pdbx_strand_id
1 'polypeptide(L)'
;MSERNQETGQFTTTAYGEEGLLRDAGYVPYKDDSASEQPDELTVDDAAANLTASRTAEAEIRTFSPIDLPDNVALTLDQAAKLRSDAIDAERTQAQQDEDENFRKEIDELRGVTTEEKVAEPAFDPEKAMEHPQVKDAIQKVTAETEAARLQHVSGLAAATQMAEATFFSQFPELAGLDGEQRVQAFAAIAQNDPQRAEQIRASVNGIANLFQQYSAENGKLTAEREAKFKVYAKAESDRFEEMIKDTPKARRAEIEGAIVEAIKEYGGDAQEFARLMQGSEFASATVQRLLWDVGRLRLVDKAAKPAPGRQPLPPVQRPGARGSVKAANEARSVAALSARLAESGSIDDAVALYQARRKG
;
A
#
# COMPACT_ATOMS: atom_id res chain seq x y z
N MET A 1 -1.10 55.62 2.78
CA MET A 1 -0.60 56.86 2.13
C MET A 1 -1.30 56.96 0.79
N SER A 2 -2.19 57.94 0.61
CA SER A 2 -3.02 58.03 -0.60
C SER A 2 -2.17 58.49 -1.79
N GLU A 3 -2.11 57.69 -2.84
CA GLU A 3 -1.39 58.02 -4.07
C GLU A 3 -2.15 59.10 -4.84
N ARG A 4 -1.50 60.24 -5.04
CA ARG A 4 -2.04 61.36 -5.82
C ARG A 4 -1.68 61.12 -7.28
N ASN A 5 -2.67 61.05 -8.16
CA ASN A 5 -2.41 60.98 -9.59
C ASN A 5 -1.73 62.28 -10.05
N GLN A 6 -0.48 62.19 -10.53
CA GLN A 6 0.36 63.34 -10.86
C GLN A 6 -0.13 64.11 -12.09
N GLU A 7 -0.96 63.50 -12.94
CA GLU A 7 -1.39 64.09 -14.20
C GLU A 7 -2.64 64.97 -14.05
N THR A 8 -3.54 64.60 -13.15
CA THR A 8 -4.83 65.31 -12.97
C THR A 8 -4.94 66.05 -11.64
N GLY A 9 -4.02 65.83 -10.71
CA GLY A 9 -4.03 66.45 -9.38
C GLY A 9 -5.20 66.04 -8.48
N GLN A 10 -6.08 65.17 -8.99
CA GLN A 10 -7.23 64.65 -8.27
C GLN A 10 -6.82 63.40 -7.49
N PHE A 11 -7.33 63.30 -6.27
CA PHE A 11 -7.23 62.07 -5.48
C PHE A 11 -8.12 61.04 -6.16
N THR A 12 -7.56 59.89 -6.55
CA THR A 12 -8.34 58.79 -7.08
C THR A 12 -9.36 58.39 -6.02
N THR A 13 -10.62 58.30 -6.43
CA THR A 13 -11.75 58.02 -5.54
C THR A 13 -11.49 56.71 -4.80
N THR A 14 -11.08 56.80 -3.54
CA THR A 14 -11.06 55.69 -2.60
C THR A 14 -12.49 55.18 -2.51
N ALA A 15 -12.71 53.91 -2.82
CA ALA A 15 -14.00 53.26 -2.64
C ALA A 15 -14.38 53.39 -1.15
N TYR A 16 -15.40 54.20 -0.86
CA TYR A 16 -15.94 54.33 0.49
C TYR A 16 -17.04 53.28 0.67
N GLY A 17 -16.93 52.47 1.73
CA GLY A 17 -17.89 51.40 2.03
C GLY A 17 -17.21 50.05 2.19
N GLU A 18 -18.03 48.99 2.18
CA GLU A 18 -17.61 47.60 2.40
C GLU A 18 -16.53 47.15 1.39
N GLU A 19 -16.61 47.63 0.15
CA GLU A 19 -15.59 47.42 -0.89
C GLU A 19 -14.21 47.97 -0.52
N GLY A 20 -14.14 49.11 0.19
CA GLY A 20 -12.87 49.68 0.64
C GLY A 20 -12.21 48.83 1.72
N LEU A 21 -13.02 48.31 2.66
CA LEU A 21 -12.56 47.40 3.72
C LEU A 21 -12.07 46.06 3.16
N LEU A 22 -12.77 45.51 2.15
CA LEU A 22 -12.38 44.27 1.50
C LEU A 22 -11.07 44.42 0.71
N ARG A 23 -10.87 45.58 0.06
CA ARG A 23 -9.64 45.86 -0.69
C ARG A 23 -8.43 46.09 0.22
N ASP A 24 -8.61 46.77 1.35
CA ASP A 24 -7.57 46.92 2.38
C ASP A 24 -7.20 45.57 3.04
N ALA A 25 -8.13 44.62 3.10
CA ALA A 25 -7.89 43.25 3.54
C ALA A 25 -7.19 42.36 2.49
N GLY A 26 -6.82 42.90 1.32
CA GLY A 26 -6.16 42.16 0.24
C GLY A 26 -7.09 41.30 -0.61
N TYR A 27 -8.40 41.51 -0.52
CA TYR A 27 -9.38 40.81 -1.36
C TYR A 27 -9.37 41.41 -2.77
N VAL A 28 -8.94 40.62 -3.75
CA VAL A 28 -9.07 40.94 -5.18
C VAL A 28 -10.38 40.28 -5.65
N PRO A 29 -11.42 41.05 -6.01
CA PRO A 29 -12.64 40.48 -6.56
C PRO A 29 -12.29 39.67 -7.80
N TYR A 30 -12.71 38.41 -7.83
CA TYR A 30 -12.64 37.58 -9.02
C TYR A 30 -13.45 38.29 -10.12
N LYS A 31 -12.83 38.61 -11.25
CA LYS A 31 -13.58 39.05 -12.42
C LYS A 31 -14.38 37.85 -12.89
N ASP A 32 -15.69 37.92 -12.69
CA ASP A 32 -16.60 36.94 -13.24
C ASP A 32 -16.74 37.26 -14.73
N ASP A 33 -15.93 36.59 -15.55
CA ASP A 33 -15.98 36.67 -17.01
C ASP A 33 -17.21 35.91 -17.58
N SER A 34 -18.16 35.48 -16.73
CA SER A 34 -19.44 34.89 -17.16
C SER A 34 -20.46 35.94 -17.63
N ALA A 35 -20.01 36.86 -18.49
CA ALA A 35 -20.89 37.70 -19.27
C ALA A 35 -21.62 36.85 -20.32
N SER A 36 -22.71 36.22 -19.89
CA SER A 36 -23.87 35.78 -20.68
C SER A 36 -23.57 35.31 -22.11
N GLU A 37 -23.00 34.12 -22.26
CA GLU A 37 -23.34 33.28 -23.40
C GLU A 37 -24.75 32.77 -23.15
N GLN A 38 -25.73 33.40 -23.81
CA GLN A 38 -27.04 32.76 -23.96
C GLN A 38 -26.78 31.43 -24.68
N PRO A 39 -27.32 30.29 -24.20
CA PRO A 39 -27.15 29.03 -24.89
C PRO A 39 -27.73 29.21 -26.29
N ASP A 40 -26.89 29.07 -27.31
CA ASP A 40 -27.35 28.99 -28.70
C ASP A 40 -28.44 27.91 -28.74
N GLU A 41 -29.68 28.34 -28.94
CA GLU A 41 -30.81 27.42 -29.08
C GLU A 41 -30.50 26.56 -30.31
N LEU A 42 -30.10 25.31 -30.03
CA LEU A 42 -29.76 24.32 -31.04
C LEU A 42 -30.92 24.24 -32.02
N THR A 43 -30.71 24.74 -33.23
CA THR A 43 -31.77 24.81 -34.22
C THR A 43 -32.24 23.39 -34.54
N VAL A 44 -33.50 23.23 -34.97
CA VAL A 44 -34.05 21.90 -35.29
C VAL A 44 -33.19 21.18 -36.35
N ASP A 45 -32.56 21.94 -37.24
CA ASP A 45 -31.65 21.42 -38.26
C ASP A 45 -30.30 20.97 -37.67
N ASP A 46 -29.74 21.70 -36.70
CA ASP A 46 -28.53 21.29 -35.98
C ASP A 46 -28.78 20.10 -35.05
N ALA A 47 -29.96 20.03 -34.43
CA ALA A 47 -30.39 18.89 -33.63
C ALA A 47 -30.59 17.64 -34.51
N ALA A 48 -31.15 17.81 -35.72
CA ALA A 48 -31.29 16.72 -36.69
C ALA A 48 -29.92 16.27 -37.22
N ALA A 49 -29.01 17.19 -37.52
CA ALA A 49 -27.65 16.86 -37.94
C ALA A 49 -26.89 16.10 -36.84
N ASN A 50 -26.99 16.56 -35.58
CA ASN A 50 -26.39 15.88 -34.43
C ASN A 50 -27.00 14.51 -34.16
N LEU A 51 -28.33 14.34 -34.31
CA LEU A 51 -28.98 13.03 -34.20
C LEU A 51 -28.55 12.07 -35.31
N THR A 52 -28.28 12.59 -36.51
CA THR A 52 -27.80 11.80 -37.64
C THR A 52 -26.33 11.42 -37.46
N ALA A 53 -25.52 12.31 -36.89
CA ALA A 53 -24.13 12.05 -36.53
C ALA A 53 -23.99 11.10 -35.33
N SER A 54 -24.91 11.16 -34.36
CA SER A 54 -24.93 10.26 -33.20
C SER A 54 -25.54 8.88 -33.50
N ARG A 55 -26.19 8.71 -34.65
CA ARG A 55 -26.59 7.40 -35.15
C ARG A 55 -25.36 6.73 -35.75
N THR A 56 -24.64 5.96 -34.93
CA THR A 56 -23.75 4.90 -35.43
C THR A 56 -24.50 4.11 -36.49
N ALA A 57 -23.95 4.04 -37.70
CA ALA A 57 -24.57 3.32 -38.80
C ALA A 57 -24.89 1.90 -38.33
N GLU A 58 -26.10 1.38 -38.57
CA GLU A 58 -26.48 0.02 -38.16
C GLU A 58 -25.52 -1.06 -38.72
N ALA A 59 -24.73 -0.72 -39.75
CA ALA A 59 -23.65 -1.52 -40.29
C ALA A 59 -22.42 -1.68 -39.36
N GLU A 60 -22.29 -0.85 -38.31
CA GLU A 60 -21.18 -0.87 -37.35
C GLU A 60 -21.52 -1.53 -36.01
N ILE A 61 -22.77 -1.98 -35.82
CA ILE A 61 -23.15 -2.81 -34.68
C ILE A 61 -22.47 -4.17 -34.85
N ARG A 62 -21.26 -4.31 -34.30
CA ARG A 62 -20.56 -5.59 -34.21
C ARG A 62 -21.26 -6.45 -33.17
N THR A 63 -22.11 -7.35 -33.62
CA THR A 63 -22.71 -8.39 -32.79
C THR A 63 -21.63 -9.40 -32.39
N PHE A 64 -21.03 -9.19 -31.23
CA PHE A 64 -20.16 -10.19 -30.61
C PHE A 64 -21.02 -11.31 -30.02
N SER A 65 -21.37 -12.30 -30.85
CA SER A 65 -21.69 -13.64 -30.35
C SER A 65 -20.42 -14.47 -30.45
N PRO A 66 -19.65 -14.67 -29.36
CA PRO A 66 -18.40 -15.44 -29.41
C PRO A 66 -18.65 -16.95 -29.56
N ILE A 67 -19.89 -17.39 -29.76
CA ILE A 67 -20.22 -18.81 -29.89
C ILE A 67 -21.18 -19.01 -31.07
N ASP A 68 -20.70 -19.79 -32.03
CA ASP A 68 -21.47 -20.38 -33.14
C ASP A 68 -22.37 -21.48 -32.55
N LEU A 69 -23.40 -21.08 -31.82
CA LEU A 69 -24.35 -22.00 -31.17
C LEU A 69 -25.41 -22.42 -32.20
N PRO A 70 -25.66 -23.73 -32.38
CA PRO A 70 -26.78 -24.18 -33.20
C PRO A 70 -28.11 -23.66 -32.63
N ASP A 71 -29.08 -23.35 -33.50
CA ASP A 71 -30.36 -22.64 -33.29
C ASP A 71 -31.30 -23.18 -32.18
N ASN A 72 -30.86 -24.16 -31.39
CA ASN A 72 -31.68 -24.98 -30.52
C ASN A 72 -30.98 -25.41 -29.22
N VAL A 73 -29.91 -24.70 -28.80
CA VAL A 73 -29.29 -24.92 -27.49
C VAL A 73 -29.86 -23.95 -26.46
N ALA A 74 -30.59 -24.49 -25.47
CA ALA A 74 -31.00 -23.73 -24.30
C ALA A 74 -29.78 -23.46 -23.41
N LEU A 75 -29.31 -22.21 -23.39
CA LEU A 75 -28.28 -21.74 -22.46
C LEU A 75 -28.81 -21.80 -21.03
N THR A 76 -27.99 -22.33 -20.12
CA THR A 76 -28.28 -22.21 -18.68
C THR A 76 -28.11 -20.75 -18.23
N LEU A 77 -28.83 -20.35 -17.18
CA LEU A 77 -28.79 -18.98 -16.64
C LEU A 77 -27.35 -18.55 -16.29
N ASP A 78 -26.53 -19.49 -15.78
CA ASP A 78 -25.12 -19.27 -15.45
C ASP A 78 -24.25 -19.06 -16.70
N GLN A 79 -24.52 -19.78 -17.79
CA GLN A 79 -23.82 -19.58 -19.07
C GLN A 79 -24.21 -18.24 -19.71
N ALA A 80 -25.48 -17.84 -19.61
CA ALA A 80 -25.94 -16.53 -20.08
C ALA A 80 -25.32 -15.38 -19.26
N ALA A 81 -25.20 -15.54 -17.94
CA ALA A 81 -24.53 -14.58 -17.07
C ALA A 81 -23.04 -14.46 -17.40
N LYS A 82 -22.36 -15.58 -17.65
CA LYS A 82 -20.96 -15.59 -18.05
C LYS A 82 -20.73 -14.93 -19.42
N LEU A 83 -21.54 -15.27 -20.42
CA LEU A 83 -21.50 -14.64 -21.74
C LEU A 83 -21.70 -13.12 -21.65
N ARG A 84 -22.62 -12.67 -20.79
CA ARG A 84 -22.85 -11.24 -20.57
C ARG A 84 -21.65 -10.56 -19.89
N SER A 85 -21.02 -11.21 -18.92
CA SER A 85 -19.80 -10.70 -18.28
C SER A 85 -18.67 -10.58 -19.29
N ASP A 86 -18.41 -11.63 -20.07
CA ASP A 86 -17.36 -11.66 -21.09
C ASP A 86 -17.60 -10.59 -22.17
N ALA A 87 -18.86 -10.33 -22.54
CA ALA A 87 -19.23 -9.27 -23.48
C ALA A 87 -18.98 -7.86 -22.90
N ILE A 88 -19.32 -7.62 -21.63
CA ILE A 88 -19.06 -6.34 -20.96
C ILE A 88 -17.54 -6.08 -20.83
N ASP A 89 -16.76 -7.11 -20.51
CA ASP A 89 -15.30 -6.98 -20.40
C ASP A 89 -14.66 -6.70 -21.78
N ALA A 90 -15.16 -7.34 -22.84
CA ALA A 90 -14.73 -7.06 -24.21
C ALA A 90 -15.09 -5.63 -24.66
N GLU A 91 -16.31 -5.18 -24.39
CA GLU A 91 -16.76 -3.81 -24.68
C GLU A 91 -15.93 -2.77 -23.93
N ARG A 92 -15.63 -3.01 -22.65
CA ARG A 92 -14.77 -2.14 -21.85
C ARG A 92 -13.33 -2.07 -22.37
N THR A 93 -12.79 -3.20 -22.80
CA THR A 93 -11.44 -3.26 -23.37
C THR A 93 -11.38 -2.51 -24.70
N GLN A 94 -12.42 -2.62 -25.53
CA GLN A 94 -12.51 -1.90 -26.78
C GLN A 94 -12.70 -0.40 -26.56
N ALA A 95 -13.55 0.02 -25.61
CA ALA A 95 -13.70 1.42 -25.23
C ALA A 95 -12.37 2.04 -24.75
N GLN A 96 -11.56 1.30 -23.99
CA GLN A 96 -10.21 1.74 -23.60
C GLN A 96 -9.26 1.86 -24.80
N GLN A 97 -9.35 0.95 -25.77
CA GLN A 97 -8.56 1.03 -27.00
C GLN A 97 -8.97 2.23 -27.86
N ASP A 98 -10.27 2.51 -27.97
CA ASP A 98 -10.79 3.65 -28.71
C ASP A 98 -10.42 4.98 -28.02
N GLU A 99 -10.46 5.03 -26.68
CA GLU A 99 -9.97 6.15 -25.87
C GLU A 99 -8.45 6.36 -26.07
N ASP A 100 -7.64 5.30 -26.04
CA ASP A 100 -6.20 5.35 -26.28
C ASP A 100 -5.88 5.81 -27.72
N GLU A 101 -6.65 5.36 -28.71
CA GLU A 101 -6.51 5.80 -30.11
C GLU A 101 -6.90 7.27 -30.30
N ASN A 102 -7.97 7.72 -29.65
CA ASN A 102 -8.37 9.13 -29.67
C ASN A 102 -7.34 10.01 -28.96
N PHE A 103 -6.81 9.56 -27.82
CA PHE A 103 -5.73 10.25 -27.13
C PHE A 103 -4.45 10.33 -27.97
N ARG A 104 -4.12 9.27 -28.72
CA ARG A 104 -3.00 9.30 -29.69
C ARG A 104 -3.26 10.31 -30.81
N LYS A 105 -4.47 10.34 -31.38
CA LYS A 105 -4.84 11.31 -32.43
C LYS A 105 -4.80 12.74 -31.90
N GLU A 106 -5.29 12.98 -30.69
CA GLU A 106 -5.25 14.30 -30.04
C GLU A 106 -3.80 14.73 -29.76
N ILE A 107 -2.93 13.81 -29.32
CA ILE A 107 -1.49 14.07 -29.17
C ILE A 107 -0.84 14.37 -30.53
N ASP A 108 -1.19 13.64 -31.59
CA ASP A 108 -0.64 13.85 -32.93
C ASP A 108 -1.12 15.18 -33.55
N GLU A 109 -2.37 15.59 -33.29
CA GLU A 109 -2.90 16.92 -33.64
C GLU A 109 -2.19 18.03 -32.85
N LEU A 110 -2.00 17.85 -31.54
CA LEU A 110 -1.27 18.79 -30.69
C LEU A 110 0.22 18.90 -31.04
N ARG A 111 0.80 17.85 -31.66
CA ARG A 111 2.17 17.86 -32.21
C ARG A 111 2.29 18.56 -33.56
N GLY A 112 1.19 18.96 -34.19
CA GLY A 112 1.22 19.79 -35.41
C GLY A 112 1.95 19.13 -36.59
N VAL A 113 1.89 17.81 -36.74
CA VAL A 113 2.53 17.11 -37.86
C VAL A 113 1.66 17.22 -39.11
N THR A 114 1.70 18.40 -39.75
CA THR A 114 1.43 18.51 -41.18
C THR A 114 2.55 17.81 -41.94
N THR A 115 2.22 16.73 -42.63
CA THR A 115 3.08 15.99 -43.54
C THR A 115 3.64 16.91 -44.62
N GLU A 116 4.86 17.42 -44.43
CA GLU A 116 5.90 17.75 -45.44
C GLU A 116 6.97 18.69 -44.85
N GLU A 117 7.89 18.16 -44.03
CA GLU A 117 9.34 18.44 -44.16
C GLU A 117 10.10 17.62 -43.11
N LYS A 118 10.97 16.74 -43.61
CA LYS A 118 11.80 15.85 -42.80
C LYS A 118 12.98 16.65 -42.24
N VAL A 119 12.74 17.49 -41.25
CA VAL A 119 13.79 18.02 -40.39
C VAL A 119 14.18 16.90 -39.42
N ALA A 120 15.45 16.51 -39.44
CA ALA A 120 16.00 15.52 -38.53
C ALA A 120 15.95 16.06 -37.09
N GLU A 121 14.86 15.77 -36.38
CA GLU A 121 14.82 15.91 -34.92
C GLU A 121 15.82 14.92 -34.29
N PRO A 122 16.58 15.34 -33.28
CA PRO A 122 17.39 14.41 -32.51
C PRO A 122 16.44 13.40 -31.86
N ALA A 123 16.68 12.11 -32.10
CA ALA A 123 15.91 11.03 -31.50
C ALA A 123 15.82 11.24 -29.98
N PHE A 124 14.66 11.70 -29.50
CA PHE A 124 14.34 11.75 -28.08
C PHE A 124 14.27 10.29 -27.62
N ASP A 125 15.30 9.86 -26.92
CA ASP A 125 15.43 8.52 -26.37
C ASP A 125 14.74 8.51 -25.00
N PRO A 126 13.47 8.02 -24.89
CA PRO A 126 12.67 8.16 -23.67
C PRO A 126 13.32 7.46 -22.47
N GLU A 127 14.13 6.42 -22.71
CA GLU A 127 14.87 5.72 -21.66
C GLU A 127 15.96 6.62 -21.05
N LYS A 128 16.70 7.38 -21.86
CA LYS A 128 17.68 8.35 -21.36
C LYS A 128 17.04 9.56 -20.69
N ALA A 129 15.85 9.96 -21.13
CA ALA A 129 15.10 11.03 -20.48
C ALA A 129 14.68 10.64 -19.05
N MET A 130 14.29 9.38 -18.82
CA MET A 130 13.95 8.89 -17.47
C MET A 130 15.16 8.78 -16.52
N GLU A 131 16.39 8.75 -17.04
CA GLU A 131 17.60 8.79 -16.22
C GLU A 131 17.92 10.20 -15.70
N HIS A 132 17.38 11.24 -16.34
CA HIS A 132 17.66 12.63 -15.99
C HIS A 132 17.03 13.01 -14.64
N PRO A 133 17.80 13.58 -13.68
CA PRO A 133 17.30 13.92 -12.34
C PRO A 133 16.05 14.79 -12.35
N GLN A 134 16.00 15.80 -13.24
CA GLN A 134 14.83 16.70 -13.33
C GLN A 134 13.55 15.98 -13.78
N VAL A 135 13.66 14.94 -14.62
CA VAL A 135 12.51 14.15 -15.07
C VAL A 135 12.02 13.26 -13.94
N LYS A 136 12.95 12.64 -13.18
CA LYS A 136 12.61 11.87 -11.98
C LYS A 136 11.91 12.74 -10.93
N ASP A 137 12.45 13.93 -10.67
CA ASP A 137 11.88 14.87 -9.70
C ASP A 137 10.50 15.35 -10.15
N ALA A 138 10.31 15.63 -11.45
CA ALA A 138 9.01 16.00 -12.01
C ALA A 138 7.99 14.86 -11.88
N ILE A 139 8.37 13.62 -12.21
CA ILE A 139 7.51 12.43 -12.07
C ILE A 139 7.14 12.21 -10.59
N GLN A 140 8.11 12.30 -9.68
CA GLN A 140 7.86 12.17 -8.24
C GLN A 140 6.90 13.24 -7.74
N LYS A 141 7.09 14.49 -8.18
CA LYS A 141 6.21 15.60 -7.81
C LYS A 141 4.78 15.37 -8.31
N VAL A 142 4.60 15.02 -9.59
CA VAL A 142 3.27 14.75 -10.16
C VAL A 142 2.60 13.55 -9.48
N THR A 143 3.38 12.49 -9.19
CA THR A 143 2.87 11.32 -8.47
C THR A 143 2.42 11.70 -7.05
N ALA A 144 3.21 12.49 -6.33
CA ALA A 144 2.87 12.94 -4.99
C ALA A 144 1.65 13.86 -4.98
N GLU A 145 1.54 14.79 -5.94
CA GLU A 145 0.37 15.67 -6.11
C GLU A 145 -0.89 14.86 -6.43
N THR A 146 -0.77 13.84 -7.29
CA THR A 146 -1.89 12.95 -7.66
C THR A 146 -2.34 12.10 -6.46
N GLU A 147 -1.40 11.54 -5.71
CA GLU A 147 -1.71 10.79 -4.49
C GLU A 147 -2.34 11.70 -3.42
N ALA A 148 -1.87 12.93 -3.26
CA ALA A 148 -2.46 13.93 -2.37
C ALA A 148 -3.89 14.29 -2.80
N ALA A 149 -4.13 14.57 -4.09
CA ALA A 149 -5.45 14.86 -4.63
C ALA A 149 -6.42 13.69 -4.40
N ARG A 150 -5.96 12.45 -4.58
CA ARG A 150 -6.78 11.27 -4.31
C ARG A 150 -7.12 11.10 -2.83
N LEU A 151 -6.15 11.31 -1.94
CA LEU A 151 -6.39 11.28 -0.50
C LEU A 151 -7.37 12.37 -0.07
N GLN A 152 -7.24 13.58 -0.63
CA GLN A 152 -8.18 14.67 -0.41
C GLN A 152 -9.58 14.33 -0.92
N HIS A 153 -9.70 13.69 -2.08
CA HIS A 153 -11.00 13.24 -2.61
C HIS A 153 -11.68 12.23 -1.68
N VAL A 154 -10.97 11.18 -1.24
CA VAL A 154 -11.52 10.19 -0.30
C VAL A 154 -11.88 10.83 1.05
N SER A 155 -11.03 11.74 1.55
CA SER A 155 -11.32 12.52 2.76
C SER A 155 -12.53 13.43 2.58
N GLY A 156 -12.70 14.03 1.41
CA GLY A 156 -13.84 14.86 1.05
C GLY A 156 -15.14 14.07 1.00
N LEU A 157 -15.13 12.86 0.43
CA LEU A 157 -16.27 11.95 0.46
C LEU A 157 -16.65 11.54 1.89
N ALA A 158 -15.66 11.27 2.75
CA ALA A 158 -15.90 10.97 4.16
C ALA A 158 -16.55 12.16 4.89
N ALA A 159 -16.03 13.38 4.69
CA ALA A 159 -16.58 14.59 5.28
C ALA A 159 -17.99 14.88 4.75
N ALA A 160 -18.22 14.73 3.45
CA ALA A 160 -19.54 14.88 2.83
C ALA A 160 -20.54 13.88 3.41
N THR A 161 -20.11 12.64 3.68
CA THR A 161 -20.97 11.61 4.33
C THR A 161 -21.38 12.05 5.73
N GLN A 162 -20.44 12.53 6.54
CA GLN A 162 -20.73 13.04 7.89
C GLN A 162 -21.66 14.26 7.85
N MET A 163 -21.43 15.18 6.92
CA MET A 163 -22.29 16.37 6.74
C MET A 163 -23.70 15.99 6.29
N ALA A 164 -23.83 15.00 5.39
CA ALA A 164 -25.12 14.51 4.94
C ALA A 164 -25.89 13.82 6.07
N GLU A 165 -25.22 13.05 6.92
CA GLU A 165 -25.81 12.47 8.14
C GLU A 165 -26.28 13.54 9.14
N ALA A 166 -25.44 14.55 9.41
CA ALA A 166 -25.81 15.66 10.30
C ALA A 166 -27.00 16.45 9.75
N THR A 167 -27.00 16.71 8.43
CA THR A 167 -28.10 17.37 7.72
C THR A 167 -29.38 16.54 7.79
N PHE A 168 -29.27 15.22 7.65
CA PHE A 168 -30.40 14.30 7.78
C PHE A 168 -31.05 14.39 9.16
N PHE A 169 -30.28 14.32 10.25
CA PHE A 169 -30.86 14.45 11.59
C PHE A 169 -31.37 15.86 11.90
N SER A 170 -30.79 16.89 11.29
CA SER A 170 -31.33 18.25 11.37
C SER A 170 -32.66 18.40 10.62
N GLN A 171 -32.86 17.69 9.52
CA GLN A 171 -34.09 17.72 8.72
C GLN A 171 -35.19 16.83 9.31
N PHE A 172 -34.80 15.71 9.94
CA PHE A 172 -35.69 14.68 10.49
C PHE A 172 -35.41 14.43 11.98
N PRO A 173 -35.64 15.43 12.86
CA PRO A 173 -35.40 15.29 14.29
C PRO A 173 -36.24 14.17 14.94
N GLU A 174 -37.38 13.80 14.35
CA GLU A 174 -38.23 12.69 14.79
C GLU A 174 -37.53 11.31 14.71
N LEU A 175 -36.48 11.20 13.90
CA LEU A 175 -35.65 10.00 13.80
C LEU A 175 -34.37 10.11 14.64
N ALA A 176 -34.05 11.30 15.15
CA ALA A 176 -32.86 11.52 15.96
C ALA A 176 -33.00 10.86 17.35
N GLY A 177 -31.98 10.14 17.79
CA GLY A 177 -31.95 9.47 19.10
C GLY A 177 -32.70 8.13 19.16
N LEU A 178 -33.43 7.75 18.10
CA LEU A 178 -33.99 6.41 17.98
C LEU A 178 -32.89 5.41 17.58
N ASP A 179 -32.99 4.18 18.09
CA ASP A 179 -32.14 3.09 17.62
C ASP A 179 -32.57 2.58 16.21
N GLY A 180 -31.82 1.64 15.64
CA GLY A 180 -32.07 1.15 14.28
C GLY A 180 -33.47 0.52 14.10
N GLU A 181 -33.96 -0.20 15.11
CA GLU A 181 -35.26 -0.88 15.03
C GLU A 181 -36.42 0.11 15.23
N GLN A 182 -36.28 1.03 16.19
CA GLN A 182 -37.23 2.10 16.45
C GLN A 182 -37.36 3.05 15.26
N ARG A 183 -36.28 3.31 14.52
CA ARG A 183 -36.35 4.13 13.29
C ARG A 183 -37.21 3.47 12.21
N VAL A 184 -37.12 2.16 12.04
CA VAL A 184 -37.95 1.44 11.06
C VAL A 184 -39.43 1.53 11.45
N GLN A 185 -39.75 1.38 12.74
CA GLN A 185 -41.12 1.52 13.25
C GLN A 185 -41.63 2.96 13.12
N ALA A 186 -40.83 3.96 13.49
CA ALA A 186 -41.16 5.37 13.36
C ALA A 186 -41.39 5.75 11.89
N PHE A 187 -40.53 5.26 10.98
CA PHE A 187 -40.71 5.46 9.55
C PHE A 187 -42.02 4.85 9.03
N ALA A 188 -42.38 3.64 9.47
CA ALA A 188 -43.67 3.03 9.09
C ALA A 188 -44.87 3.85 9.58
N ALA A 189 -44.80 4.42 10.79
CA ALA A 189 -45.83 5.31 11.31
C ALA A 189 -45.90 6.64 10.53
N ILE A 190 -44.75 7.22 10.17
CA ILE A 190 -44.68 8.41 9.31
C ILE A 190 -45.30 8.12 7.95
N ALA A 191 -44.98 6.99 7.32
CA ALA A 191 -45.54 6.62 6.02
C ALA A 191 -47.07 6.47 6.01
N GLN A 192 -47.67 6.08 7.14
CA GLN A 192 -49.13 6.00 7.27
C GLN A 192 -49.78 7.36 7.51
N ASN A 193 -49.15 8.24 8.28
CA ASN A 193 -49.72 9.53 8.69
C ASN A 193 -49.38 10.67 7.72
N ASP A 194 -48.19 10.66 7.14
CA ASP A 194 -47.66 11.66 6.21
C ASP A 194 -46.81 10.99 5.10
N PRO A 195 -47.44 10.58 4.00
CA PRO A 195 -46.74 9.95 2.87
C PRO A 195 -45.69 10.86 2.22
N GLN A 196 -45.91 12.18 2.18
CA GLN A 196 -44.96 13.11 1.55
C GLN A 196 -43.68 13.22 2.37
N ARG A 197 -43.79 13.29 3.70
CA ARG A 197 -42.64 13.27 4.60
C ARG A 197 -41.86 11.95 4.48
N ALA A 198 -42.56 10.83 4.36
CA ALA A 198 -41.92 9.53 4.15
C ALA A 198 -41.11 9.46 2.84
N GLU A 199 -41.62 10.03 1.74
CA GLU A 199 -40.88 10.13 0.49
C GLU A 199 -39.63 11.03 0.60
N GLN A 200 -39.72 12.15 1.33
CA GLN A 200 -38.54 12.99 1.61
C GLN A 200 -37.46 12.23 2.39
N ILE A 201 -37.85 11.48 3.42
CA ILE A 201 -36.92 10.64 4.19
C ILE A 201 -36.27 9.59 3.29
N ARG A 202 -37.06 8.90 2.44
CA ARG A 202 -36.53 7.92 1.48
C ARG A 202 -35.53 8.54 0.52
N ALA A 203 -35.84 9.69 -0.05
CA ALA A 203 -34.95 10.40 -0.96
C ALA A 203 -33.63 10.78 -0.28
N SER A 204 -33.68 11.32 0.94
CA SER A 204 -32.47 11.66 1.70
C SER A 204 -31.63 10.42 2.09
N VAL A 205 -32.28 9.32 2.50
CA VAL A 205 -31.60 8.05 2.78
C VAL A 205 -30.92 7.50 1.53
N ASN A 206 -31.58 7.52 0.38
CA ASN A 206 -31.01 7.08 -0.89
C ASN A 206 -29.79 7.94 -1.28
N GLY A 207 -29.85 9.26 -1.06
CA GLY A 207 -28.72 10.17 -1.28
C GLY A 207 -27.51 9.82 -0.43
N ILE A 208 -27.70 9.57 0.87
CA ILE A 208 -26.63 9.17 1.79
C ILE A 208 -26.08 7.80 1.42
N ALA A 209 -26.95 6.84 1.08
CA ALA A 209 -26.54 5.49 0.69
C ALA A 209 -25.64 5.51 -0.57
N ASN A 210 -25.99 6.32 -1.57
CA ASN A 210 -25.17 6.50 -2.77
C ASN A 210 -23.79 7.08 -2.44
N LEU A 211 -23.73 8.09 -1.58
CA LEU A 211 -22.47 8.71 -1.15
C LEU A 211 -21.58 7.74 -0.37
N PHE A 212 -22.19 6.97 0.54
CA PHE A 212 -21.48 5.93 1.29
C PHE A 212 -20.96 4.81 0.38
N GLN A 213 -21.73 4.39 -0.63
CA GLN A 213 -21.27 3.41 -1.62
C GLN A 213 -20.07 3.93 -2.42
N GLN A 214 -20.10 5.18 -2.85
CA GLN A 214 -18.96 5.82 -3.54
C GLN A 214 -17.71 5.86 -2.65
N TYR A 215 -17.86 6.31 -1.41
CA TYR A 215 -16.78 6.33 -0.43
C TYR A 215 -16.18 4.93 -0.20
N SER A 216 -17.03 3.92 0.03
CA SER A 216 -16.61 2.54 0.23
C SER A 216 -15.89 1.96 -1.00
N ALA A 217 -16.40 2.23 -2.20
CA ALA A 217 -15.79 1.76 -3.45
C ALA A 217 -14.40 2.37 -3.66
N GLU A 218 -14.26 3.69 -3.48
CA GLU A 218 -12.98 4.38 -3.61
C GLU A 218 -11.97 3.96 -2.54
N ASN A 219 -12.40 3.80 -1.29
CA ASN A 219 -11.54 3.30 -0.23
C ASN A 219 -11.09 1.85 -0.47
N GLY A 220 -11.99 1.02 -1.02
CA GLY A 220 -11.68 -0.35 -1.46
C GLY A 220 -10.62 -0.38 -2.56
N LYS A 221 -10.78 0.43 -3.61
CA LYS A 221 -9.78 0.57 -4.69
C LYS A 221 -8.41 1.00 -4.14
N LEU A 222 -8.39 2.01 -3.28
CA LEU A 222 -7.16 2.54 -2.68
C LEU A 222 -6.43 1.48 -1.83
N THR A 223 -7.17 0.65 -1.11
CA THR A 223 -6.61 -0.46 -0.33
C THR A 223 -6.06 -1.56 -1.24
N ALA A 224 -6.83 -1.97 -2.25
CA ALA A 224 -6.41 -3.00 -3.21
C ALA A 224 -5.16 -2.59 -3.99
N GLU A 225 -5.06 -1.33 -4.41
CA GLU A 225 -3.86 -0.80 -5.06
C GLU A 225 -2.64 -0.78 -4.13
N ARG A 226 -2.81 -0.40 -2.86
CA ARG A 226 -1.73 -0.46 -1.87
C ARG A 226 -1.24 -1.88 -1.68
N GLU A 227 -2.15 -2.85 -1.57
CA GLU A 227 -1.79 -4.26 -1.50
C GLU A 227 -1.08 -4.76 -2.76
N ALA A 228 -1.53 -4.35 -3.94
CA ALA A 228 -0.89 -4.71 -5.21
C ALA A 228 0.53 -4.12 -5.30
N LYS A 229 0.68 -2.81 -5.01
CA LYS A 229 1.99 -2.14 -4.94
C LYS A 229 2.90 -2.84 -3.93
N PHE A 230 2.36 -3.20 -2.76
CA PHE A 230 3.11 -3.92 -1.74
C PHE A 230 3.57 -5.31 -2.21
N LYS A 231 2.71 -6.10 -2.86
CA LYS A 231 3.10 -7.42 -3.40
C LYS A 231 4.23 -7.32 -4.42
N VAL A 232 4.18 -6.31 -5.30
CA VAL A 232 5.24 -6.05 -6.27
C VAL A 232 6.54 -5.67 -5.58
N TYR A 233 6.48 -4.74 -4.61
CA TYR A 233 7.64 -4.34 -3.81
C TYR A 233 8.25 -5.51 -3.04
N ALA A 234 7.43 -6.27 -2.31
CA ALA A 234 7.86 -7.41 -1.52
C ALA A 234 8.53 -8.49 -2.40
N LYS A 235 8.01 -8.73 -3.61
CA LYS A 235 8.65 -9.63 -4.58
C LYS A 235 10.02 -9.10 -5.02
N ALA A 236 10.10 -7.83 -5.42
CA ALA A 236 11.36 -7.23 -5.86
C ALA A 236 12.43 -7.23 -4.75
N GLU A 237 12.04 -6.98 -3.50
CA GLU A 237 12.93 -7.07 -2.35
C GLU A 237 13.34 -8.51 -2.04
N SER A 238 12.42 -9.48 -2.15
CA SER A 238 12.75 -10.89 -2.00
C SER A 238 13.78 -11.35 -3.06
N ASP A 239 13.60 -10.92 -4.31
CA ASP A 239 14.55 -11.22 -5.39
C ASP A 239 15.93 -10.59 -5.11
N ARG A 240 15.97 -9.35 -4.60
CA ARG A 240 17.22 -8.70 -4.16
C ARG A 240 17.89 -9.45 -3.00
N PHE A 241 17.10 -9.93 -2.05
CA PHE A 241 17.61 -10.72 -0.93
C PHE A 241 18.22 -12.04 -1.41
N GLU A 242 17.53 -12.76 -2.29
CA GLU A 242 18.04 -14.00 -2.90
C GLU A 242 19.38 -13.78 -3.63
N GLU A 243 19.51 -12.67 -4.36
CA GLU A 243 20.76 -12.29 -5.02
C GLU A 243 21.89 -12.04 -4.00
N MET A 244 21.60 -11.43 -2.84
CA MET A 244 22.58 -11.21 -1.76
C MET A 244 23.05 -12.50 -1.07
N ILE A 245 22.27 -13.59 -1.16
CA ILE A 245 22.59 -14.90 -0.55
C ILE A 245 22.91 -15.99 -1.58
N LYS A 246 23.04 -15.64 -2.87
CA LYS A 246 23.22 -16.60 -3.98
C LYS A 246 24.41 -17.54 -3.78
N ASP A 247 25.49 -17.04 -3.18
CA ASP A 247 26.72 -17.82 -2.95
C ASP A 247 26.60 -18.81 -1.77
N THR A 248 25.49 -18.77 -1.01
CA THR A 248 25.28 -19.66 0.13
C THR A 248 24.58 -20.95 -0.31
N PRO A 249 25.21 -22.14 -0.12
CA PRO A 249 24.60 -23.42 -0.45
C PRO A 249 23.30 -23.66 0.32
N LYS A 250 22.31 -24.30 -0.32
CA LYS A 250 20.98 -24.56 0.26
C LYS A 250 21.02 -25.24 1.64
N ALA A 251 21.94 -26.18 1.85
CA ALA A 251 22.14 -26.83 3.15
C ALA A 251 22.52 -25.82 4.25
N ARG A 252 23.43 -24.88 3.93
CA ARG A 252 23.85 -23.83 4.85
C ARG A 252 22.76 -22.80 5.10
N ARG A 253 21.87 -22.57 4.13
CA ARG A 253 20.70 -21.69 4.29
C ARG A 253 19.75 -22.21 5.38
N ALA A 254 19.40 -23.49 5.31
CA ALA A 254 18.54 -24.13 6.31
C ALA A 254 19.15 -24.10 7.72
N GLU A 255 20.46 -24.24 7.86
CA GLU A 255 21.14 -24.09 9.15
C GLU A 255 21.02 -22.67 9.71
N ILE A 256 21.16 -21.65 8.86
CA ILE A 256 21.06 -20.23 9.25
C ILE A 256 19.63 -19.91 9.66
N GLU A 257 18.64 -20.31 8.87
CA GLU A 257 17.21 -20.16 9.18
C GLU A 257 16.85 -20.85 10.50
N GLY A 258 17.34 -22.07 10.72
CA GLY A 258 17.16 -22.79 11.99
C GLY A 258 17.76 -22.04 13.17
N ALA A 259 18.94 -21.46 13.01
CA ALA A 259 19.60 -20.67 14.05
C ALA A 259 18.84 -19.38 14.39
N ILE A 260 18.19 -18.76 13.39
CA ILE A 260 17.31 -17.59 13.59
C ILE A 260 16.07 -17.98 14.41
N VAL A 261 15.38 -19.06 14.03
CA VAL A 261 14.20 -19.55 14.75
C VAL A 261 14.54 -19.92 16.19
N GLU A 262 15.68 -20.57 16.41
CA GLU A 262 16.15 -20.90 17.74
C GLU A 262 16.49 -19.66 18.57
N ALA A 263 17.06 -18.62 17.94
CA ALA A 263 17.28 -17.33 18.57
C ALA A 263 15.99 -16.72 19.09
N ILE A 264 14.96 -16.68 18.25
CA ILE A 264 13.65 -16.13 18.60
C ILE A 264 13.07 -16.88 19.81
N LYS A 265 13.15 -18.21 19.82
CA LYS A 265 12.69 -19.04 20.93
C LYS A 265 13.46 -18.78 22.23
N GLU A 266 14.79 -18.63 22.16
CA GLU A 266 15.60 -18.32 23.34
C GLU A 266 15.28 -16.94 23.95
N TYR A 267 14.89 -15.97 23.12
CA TYR A 267 14.39 -14.67 23.59
C TYR A 267 12.92 -14.71 24.04
N GLY A 268 12.29 -15.88 24.07
CA GLY A 268 10.90 -16.07 24.50
C GLY A 268 9.85 -15.72 23.45
N GLY A 269 10.25 -15.53 22.19
CA GLY A 269 9.33 -15.26 21.08
C GLY A 269 8.74 -16.54 20.48
N ASP A 270 7.54 -16.43 19.89
CA ASP A 270 6.94 -17.49 19.09
C ASP A 270 7.40 -17.41 17.62
N ALA A 271 7.80 -18.55 17.07
CA ALA A 271 8.30 -18.64 15.69
C ALA A 271 7.19 -18.37 14.66
N GLN A 272 5.94 -18.72 14.99
CA GLN A 272 4.81 -18.55 14.08
C GLN A 272 4.31 -17.10 14.07
N GLU A 273 4.29 -16.44 15.23
CA GLU A 273 4.08 -15.00 15.34
C GLU A 273 5.16 -14.22 14.59
N PHE A 274 6.43 -14.61 14.74
CA PHE A 274 7.53 -14.01 13.98
C PHE A 274 7.36 -14.19 12.47
N ALA A 275 6.96 -15.38 12.01
CA ALA A 275 6.69 -15.62 10.59
C ALA A 275 5.54 -14.76 10.04
N ARG A 276 4.50 -14.49 10.86
CA ARG A 276 3.44 -13.53 10.48
C ARG A 276 3.96 -12.10 10.43
N LEU A 277 4.79 -11.71 11.39
CA LEU A 277 5.41 -10.38 11.41
C LEU A 277 6.29 -10.16 10.17
N MET A 278 7.02 -11.19 9.74
CA MET A 278 7.83 -11.16 8.52
C MET A 278 7.02 -10.96 7.23
N GLN A 279 5.71 -11.21 7.25
CA GLN A 279 4.81 -10.91 6.12
C GLN A 279 4.32 -9.44 6.11
N GLY A 280 4.63 -8.68 7.16
CA GLY A 280 4.32 -7.25 7.26
C GLY A 280 5.14 -6.40 6.30
N SER A 281 4.70 -5.16 6.09
CA SER A 281 5.30 -4.29 5.08
C SER A 281 6.72 -3.82 5.43
N GLU A 282 7.02 -3.75 6.73
CA GLU A 282 8.30 -3.29 7.24
C GLU A 282 9.41 -4.35 7.13
N PHE A 283 9.04 -5.64 7.18
CA PHE A 283 9.97 -6.78 7.13
C PHE A 283 10.16 -7.35 5.72
N ALA A 284 9.41 -6.85 4.74
CA ALA A 284 9.58 -7.20 3.34
C ALA A 284 10.89 -6.66 2.73
N SER A 285 11.57 -5.72 3.40
CA SER A 285 12.83 -5.15 2.89
C SER A 285 13.99 -6.16 2.90
N ALA A 286 14.71 -6.22 1.79
CA ALA A 286 15.87 -7.09 1.60
C ALA A 286 16.99 -6.78 2.61
N THR A 287 17.17 -5.51 2.99
CA THR A 287 18.18 -5.10 3.97
C THR A 287 17.86 -5.63 5.37
N VAL A 288 16.59 -5.61 5.77
CA VAL A 288 16.13 -6.15 7.06
C VAL A 288 16.29 -7.67 7.07
N GLN A 289 15.86 -8.33 5.99
CA GLN A 289 16.06 -9.78 5.82
C GLN A 289 17.55 -10.15 5.85
N ARG A 290 18.42 -9.32 5.24
CA ARG A 290 19.86 -9.51 5.27
C ARG A 290 20.46 -9.35 6.67
N LEU A 291 20.01 -8.36 7.43
CA LEU A 291 20.44 -8.18 8.81
C LEU A 291 20.09 -9.42 9.65
N LEU A 292 18.86 -9.92 9.51
CA LEU A 292 18.41 -11.12 10.21
C LEU A 292 19.23 -12.35 9.81
N TRP A 293 19.53 -12.47 8.51
CA TRP A 293 20.41 -13.49 7.97
C TRP A 293 21.81 -13.46 8.57
N ASP A 294 22.42 -12.28 8.64
CA ASP A 294 23.76 -12.11 9.18
C ASP A 294 23.80 -12.40 10.70
N VAL A 295 22.73 -12.09 11.43
CA VAL A 295 22.56 -12.50 12.84
C VAL A 295 22.52 -14.03 12.98
N GLY A 296 21.74 -14.71 12.13
CA GLY A 296 21.71 -16.18 12.09
C GLY A 296 23.08 -16.78 11.79
N ARG A 297 23.79 -16.19 10.83
CA ARG A 297 25.15 -16.61 10.46
C ARG A 297 26.14 -16.42 11.62
N LEU A 298 26.10 -15.26 12.29
CA LEU A 298 26.97 -14.97 13.43
C LEU A 298 26.75 -15.97 14.56
N ARG A 299 25.48 -16.26 14.86
CA ARG A 299 25.10 -17.24 15.89
C ARG A 299 25.62 -18.64 15.58
N LEU A 300 25.61 -19.05 14.31
CA LEU A 300 26.23 -20.32 13.91
C LEU A 300 27.75 -20.31 14.12
N VAL A 301 28.42 -19.18 13.88
CA VAL A 301 29.85 -19.03 14.16
C VAL A 301 30.11 -19.11 15.66
N ASP A 302 29.30 -18.46 16.49
CA ASP A 302 29.43 -18.49 17.94
C ASP A 302 29.17 -19.90 18.51
N LYS A 303 28.17 -20.62 17.97
CA LYS A 303 27.91 -22.03 18.31
C LYS A 303 29.01 -22.98 17.84
N ALA A 304 29.60 -22.71 16.67
CA ALA A 304 30.71 -23.50 16.11
C ALA A 304 32.05 -23.17 16.77
N ALA A 305 32.19 -21.98 17.38
CA ALA A 305 33.31 -21.60 18.21
C ALA A 305 33.28 -22.41 19.51
N LYS A 306 33.67 -23.69 19.41
CA LYS A 306 33.99 -24.51 20.58
C LYS A 306 34.98 -23.72 21.45
N PRO A 307 34.84 -23.73 22.78
CA PRO A 307 35.88 -23.20 23.65
C PRO A 307 37.20 -23.85 23.23
N ALA A 308 38.23 -23.04 22.99
CA ALA A 308 39.54 -23.52 22.58
C ALA A 308 39.87 -24.78 23.38
N PRO A 309 40.29 -25.90 22.73
CA PRO A 309 40.53 -27.15 23.43
C PRO A 309 41.37 -26.82 24.64
N GLY A 310 40.80 -27.07 25.82
CA GLY A 310 41.28 -26.53 27.08
C GLY A 310 42.79 -26.62 27.10
N ARG A 311 43.47 -25.47 27.20
CA ARG A 311 44.93 -25.38 27.29
C ARG A 311 45.35 -26.53 28.18
N GLN A 312 46.06 -27.52 27.61
CA GLN A 312 46.55 -28.65 28.39
C GLN A 312 47.16 -28.06 29.65
N PRO A 313 46.74 -28.50 30.85
CA PRO A 313 47.18 -27.88 32.09
C PRO A 313 48.70 -27.87 32.06
N LEU A 314 49.27 -26.65 31.94
CA LEU A 314 50.70 -26.46 31.84
C LEU A 314 51.32 -27.28 32.97
N PRO A 315 52.28 -28.17 32.68
CA PRO A 315 52.87 -29.02 33.70
C PRO A 315 53.35 -28.12 34.84
N PRO A 316 53.01 -28.44 36.11
CA PRO A 316 53.34 -27.58 37.22
C PRO A 316 54.86 -27.37 37.23
N VAL A 317 55.29 -26.11 37.09
CA VAL A 317 56.69 -25.74 37.08
C VAL A 317 57.28 -26.11 38.44
N GLN A 318 58.00 -27.22 38.50
CA GLN A 318 58.74 -27.61 39.70
C GLN A 318 59.87 -26.60 39.90
N ARG A 319 59.76 -25.80 40.96
CA ARG A 319 60.86 -24.93 41.39
C ARG A 319 62.01 -25.82 41.88
N PRO A 320 63.24 -25.64 41.37
CA PRO A 320 64.41 -26.34 41.90
C PRO A 320 64.54 -26.09 43.41
N GLY A 321 64.53 -27.16 44.22
CA GLY A 321 64.74 -27.10 45.67
C GLY A 321 63.52 -27.40 46.55
N ALA A 322 62.30 -27.50 46.00
CA ALA A 322 61.15 -27.95 46.78
C ALA A 322 61.05 -29.49 46.73
N ARG A 323 61.31 -30.17 47.86
CA ARG A 323 60.95 -31.58 48.05
C ARG A 323 59.42 -31.70 48.15
N GLY A 324 58.73 -31.54 47.02
CA GLY A 324 57.31 -31.86 46.91
C GLY A 324 57.14 -33.38 46.97
N SER A 325 56.42 -33.87 47.97
CA SER A 325 56.12 -35.30 48.09
C SER A 325 55.39 -35.78 46.84
N VAL A 326 56.03 -36.66 46.06
CA VAL A 326 55.49 -37.30 44.83
C VAL A 326 54.08 -37.88 45.05
N LYS A 327 53.79 -38.27 46.29
CA LYS A 327 52.50 -38.82 46.72
C LYS A 327 51.33 -37.84 46.56
N ALA A 328 51.49 -36.60 47.02
CA ALA A 328 50.44 -35.57 46.93
C ALA A 328 50.11 -35.15 45.49
N ALA A 329 51.12 -35.15 44.60
CA ALA A 329 50.91 -34.86 43.18
C ALA A 329 50.15 -35.98 42.46
N ASN A 330 50.37 -37.24 42.84
CA ASN A 330 49.66 -38.38 42.28
C ASN A 330 48.22 -38.49 42.81
N GLU A 331 47.98 -38.14 44.07
CA GLU A 331 46.64 -38.08 44.67
C GLU A 331 45.79 -36.95 44.06
N ALA A 332 46.38 -35.77 43.82
CA ALA A 332 45.68 -34.69 43.12
C ALA A 332 45.27 -35.07 41.69
N ARG A 333 46.11 -35.83 40.98
CA ARG A 333 45.82 -36.33 39.62
C ARG A 333 44.72 -37.40 39.63
N SER A 334 44.69 -38.30 40.61
CA SER A 334 43.67 -39.34 40.68
C SER A 334 42.28 -38.77 41.00
N VAL A 335 42.20 -37.78 41.88
CA VAL A 335 40.93 -37.09 42.19
C VAL A 335 40.41 -36.31 40.98
N ALA A 336 41.29 -35.63 40.23
CA ALA A 336 40.90 -34.91 39.02
C ALA A 336 40.42 -35.85 37.90
N ALA A 337 41.06 -37.01 37.73
CA ALA A 337 40.64 -38.01 36.76
C ALA A 337 39.27 -38.62 37.11
N LEU A 338 39.03 -38.90 38.40
CA LEU A 338 37.73 -39.42 38.87
C LEU A 338 36.62 -38.37 38.74
N SER A 339 36.90 -37.08 38.97
CA SER A 339 35.89 -36.04 38.77
C SER A 339 35.52 -35.85 37.30
N ALA A 340 36.48 -35.96 36.39
CA ALA A 340 36.20 -35.92 34.95
C ALA A 340 35.35 -37.12 34.52
N ARG A 341 35.68 -38.32 35.01
CA ARG A 341 34.93 -39.53 34.70
C ARG A 341 33.49 -39.48 35.22
N LEU A 342 33.27 -38.95 36.42
CA LEU A 342 31.92 -38.73 36.96
C LEU A 342 31.11 -37.72 36.14
N ALA A 343 31.75 -36.64 35.66
CA ALA A 343 31.08 -35.66 34.82
C ALA A 343 30.65 -36.23 33.46
N GLU A 344 31.37 -37.24 32.96
CA GLU A 344 31.08 -37.92 31.69
C GLU A 344 30.08 -39.07 31.86
N SER A 345 30.22 -39.89 32.90
CA SER A 345 29.40 -41.10 33.08
C SER A 345 28.13 -40.87 33.90
N GLY A 346 28.14 -39.89 34.83
CA GLY A 346 27.06 -39.68 35.80
C GLY A 346 26.80 -40.86 36.75
N SER A 347 27.67 -41.86 36.82
CA SER A 347 27.42 -43.11 37.55
C SER A 347 27.58 -42.95 39.07
N ILE A 348 26.75 -43.66 39.84
CA ILE A 348 26.82 -43.64 41.32
C ILE A 348 28.15 -44.27 41.80
N ASP A 349 28.66 -45.29 41.09
CA ASP A 349 29.91 -45.95 41.44
C ASP A 349 31.13 -45.00 41.31
N ASP A 350 31.15 -44.17 40.26
CA ASP A 350 32.20 -43.16 40.09
C ASP A 350 32.11 -42.04 41.15
N ALA A 351 30.89 -41.70 41.59
CA ALA A 351 30.68 -40.74 42.68
C ALA A 351 31.19 -41.28 44.02
N VAL A 352 30.95 -42.56 44.30
CA VAL A 352 31.46 -43.24 45.50
C VAL A 352 32.99 -43.36 45.45
N ALA A 353 33.57 -43.69 44.30
CA ALA A 353 35.01 -43.75 44.12
C ALA A 353 35.68 -42.39 44.36
N LEU A 354 35.10 -41.30 43.83
CA LEU A 354 35.57 -39.93 44.06
C LEU A 354 35.50 -39.54 45.54
N TYR A 355 34.40 -39.90 46.21
CA TYR A 355 34.22 -39.62 47.63
C TYR A 355 35.26 -40.36 48.49
N GLN A 356 35.52 -41.64 48.21
CA GLN A 356 36.55 -42.42 48.91
C GLN A 356 37.96 -41.89 48.65
N ALA A 357 38.26 -41.45 47.42
CA ALA A 357 39.56 -40.86 47.09
C ALA A 357 39.81 -39.55 47.85
N ARG A 358 38.79 -38.68 47.98
CA ARG A 358 38.87 -37.44 48.78
C ARG A 358 38.97 -37.65 50.29
N ARG A 359 38.53 -38.80 50.79
CA ARG A 359 38.61 -39.12 52.22
C ARG A 359 39.95 -39.75 52.63
N LYS A 360 40.69 -40.33 51.67
CA LYS A 360 41.96 -41.02 51.91
C LYS A 360 43.21 -40.14 51.70
N GLY A 361 43.09 -39.07 50.91
CA GLY A 361 44.08 -37.97 50.86
C GLY A 361 43.75 -36.93 51.92
#